data_AF-A0A3E1F0D4-F1
#
_entry.id   AF-A0A3E1F0D4-F1
#
_cell.length_a   1.000
_cell.length_b   1.000
_cell.length_c   1.000
_cell.angle_alpha   90.00
_cell.angle_beta   90.00
_cell.angle_gamma   90.00
#
_symmetry.space_group_name_H-M   'P 1'
#
loop_
_entity.id
_entity.type
_entity.pdbx_description
1 polymer ?
#
loop_
_entity_poly.entity_id
_entity_poly.type
_entity_poly.pdbx_seq_one_letter_code
_entity_poly.pdbx_strand_id
1 'polypeptide(L)'
;MVKKNDLNAKHDGEILQEPIDSIEQGYIYQILIDNSHEEDLVMDIRVPVVGEVLDFVYLKYRNISERFKNTTVDTKIKKTSEIFTDGEIKLLNAYCKQLKLEYGELDVLRDKHNNKIYIVDVNNTPYGPPANTSKQNSIFAIREISKCLKKYSPTNQAKQK
;
A
#
# COMPACT_ATOMS: atom_id res chain seq x y z
N MET A 1 7.16 -11.10 16.23
CA MET A 1 7.12 -9.68 15.78
C MET A 1 7.96 -9.49 14.54
N VAL A 2 7.90 -8.31 13.91
CA VAL A 2 8.74 -7.92 12.78
C VAL A 2 9.69 -6.81 13.22
N LYS A 3 10.98 -6.95 12.93
CA LYS A 3 12.00 -5.90 13.04
C LYS A 3 12.36 -5.39 11.65
N LYS A 4 12.45 -4.07 11.47
CA LYS A 4 12.83 -3.41 10.20
C LYS A 4 13.72 -2.23 10.48
N ASN A 5 14.61 -1.89 9.54
CA ASN A 5 15.37 -0.66 9.64
C ASN A 5 14.45 0.57 9.60
N ASP A 6 14.79 1.61 10.36
CA ASP A 6 14.13 2.91 10.29
C ASP A 6 14.59 3.73 9.06
N LEU A 7 15.69 3.32 8.42
CA LEU A 7 16.11 3.88 7.13
C LEU A 7 15.23 3.37 5.99
N ASN A 8 14.73 4.32 5.18
CA ASN A 8 13.90 4.04 4.03
C ASN A 8 14.55 3.07 3.02
N ALA A 9 13.71 2.26 2.38
CA ALA A 9 14.05 1.37 1.26
C ALA A 9 15.08 0.25 1.52
N LYS A 10 15.30 -0.13 2.79
CA LYS A 10 16.21 -1.25 3.13
C LYS A 10 15.66 -2.63 2.79
N HIS A 11 14.34 -2.82 2.88
CA HIS A 11 13.68 -4.10 2.56
C HIS A 11 14.27 -5.30 3.33
N ASP A 12 14.68 -5.07 4.58
CA ASP A 12 15.44 -5.99 5.44
C ASP A 12 14.62 -6.52 6.62
N GLY A 13 13.29 -6.53 6.48
CA GLY A 13 12.41 -7.00 7.54
C GLY A 13 12.72 -8.44 7.94
N GLU A 14 12.77 -8.68 9.25
CA GLU A 14 12.99 -10.00 9.83
C GLU A 14 11.89 -10.35 10.84
N ILE A 15 11.50 -11.62 10.90
CA ILE A 15 10.59 -12.12 11.93
C ILE A 15 11.42 -12.52 13.13
N LEU A 16 11.14 -11.90 14.28
CA LEU A 16 11.73 -12.25 15.56
C LEU A 16 10.75 -13.06 16.40
N GLN A 17 11.28 -14.05 17.11
CA GLN A 17 10.54 -14.79 18.11
C GLN A 17 10.38 -13.95 19.38
N GLU A 18 9.19 -14.02 19.97
CA GLU A 18 8.82 -13.23 21.15
C GLU A 18 8.96 -14.07 22.43
N PRO A 19 9.28 -13.46 23.59
CA PRO A 19 9.68 -12.05 23.77
C PRO A 19 11.10 -11.77 23.26
N ILE A 20 11.43 -10.50 23.04
CA ILE A 20 12.80 -10.06 22.71
C ILE A 20 13.48 -9.45 23.94
N ASP A 21 14.79 -9.67 24.07
CA ASP A 21 15.56 -9.23 25.24
C ASP A 21 16.02 -7.75 25.15
N SER A 22 16.14 -7.21 23.94
CA SER A 22 16.60 -5.83 23.72
C SER A 22 16.08 -5.26 22.40
N ILE A 23 16.02 -3.92 22.34
CA ILE A 23 15.77 -3.15 21.13
C ILE A 23 17.09 -2.63 20.55
N GLU A 24 17.21 -2.66 19.23
CA GLU A 24 18.37 -2.16 18.50
C GLU A 24 18.07 -0.73 18.00
N GLN A 25 19.00 0.20 18.25
CA GLN A 25 18.86 1.57 17.79
C GLN A 25 18.82 1.64 16.26
N GLY A 26 17.90 2.45 15.72
CA GLY A 26 17.72 2.58 14.27
C GLY A 26 16.83 1.49 13.65
N TYR A 27 16.17 0.67 14.48
CA TYR A 27 15.17 -0.29 14.04
C TYR A 27 13.80 0.00 14.67
N ILE A 28 12.75 -0.32 13.92
CA ILE A 28 11.37 -0.33 14.36
C ILE A 28 10.87 -1.75 14.55
N TYR A 29 9.98 -1.93 15.52
CA TYR A 29 9.41 -3.22 15.88
C TYR A 29 7.89 -3.15 15.76
N GLN A 30 7.31 -4.04 14.98
CA GLN A 30 5.89 -4.07 14.65
C GLN A 30 5.33 -5.47 14.90
N ILE A 31 4.03 -5.58 15.15
CA ILE A 31 3.36 -6.88 15.12
C ILE A 31 3.50 -7.51 13.73
N LEU A 32 3.59 -8.84 13.66
CA LEU A 32 3.53 -9.55 12.40
C LEU A 32 2.06 -9.65 11.97
N ILE A 33 1.72 -9.02 10.85
CA ILE A 33 0.40 -9.17 10.23
C ILE A 33 0.40 -10.43 9.36
N ASP A 34 -0.54 -11.34 9.57
CA ASP A 34 -0.69 -12.51 8.71
C ASP A 34 -1.47 -12.13 7.43
N ASN A 35 -0.74 -11.76 6.38
CA ASN A 35 -1.27 -11.52 5.04
C ASN A 35 -1.02 -12.71 4.09
N SER A 36 -0.90 -13.93 4.63
CA SER A 36 -0.76 -15.15 3.82
C SER A 36 -1.94 -15.30 2.86
N HIS A 37 -1.62 -15.69 1.62
CA HIS A 37 -2.56 -15.87 0.54
C HIS A 37 -2.18 -17.13 -0.25
N GLU A 38 -3.13 -18.03 -0.47
CA GLU A 38 -2.83 -19.36 -1.01
C GLU A 38 -1.70 -20.04 -0.20
N GLU A 39 -1.06 -21.11 -0.69
CA GLU A 39 -0.13 -21.88 0.16
C GLU A 39 1.20 -21.18 0.41
N ASP A 40 1.81 -20.56 -0.60
CA ASP A 40 3.18 -20.04 -0.53
C ASP A 40 3.29 -18.54 -0.82
N LEU A 41 2.17 -17.82 -0.93
CA LEU A 41 2.15 -16.40 -1.23
C LEU A 41 1.74 -15.54 -0.04
N VAL A 42 2.12 -14.27 -0.12
CA VAL A 42 1.54 -13.17 0.63
C VAL A 42 0.91 -12.18 -0.34
N MET A 43 -0.12 -11.48 0.12
CA MET A 43 -0.79 -10.44 -0.66
C MET A 43 -0.67 -9.09 0.03
N ASP A 44 0.03 -8.15 -0.60
CA ASP A 44 0.06 -6.75 -0.19
C ASP A 44 -0.96 -5.96 -1.02
N ILE A 45 -1.64 -5.00 -0.40
CA ILE A 45 -2.60 -4.13 -1.09
C ILE A 45 -1.99 -2.73 -1.16
N ARG A 46 -1.65 -2.29 -2.37
CA ARG A 46 -1.19 -0.91 -2.61
C ARG A 46 -2.35 -0.04 -3.04
N VAL A 47 -2.56 1.05 -2.30
CA VAL A 47 -3.71 1.95 -2.48
C VAL A 47 -3.22 3.32 -2.96
N PRO A 48 -3.39 3.64 -4.25
CA PRO A 48 -3.07 4.96 -4.78
C PRO A 48 -4.00 6.04 -4.25
N VAL A 49 -3.44 7.23 -4.03
CA VAL A 49 -4.13 8.39 -3.48
C VAL A 49 -3.89 9.61 -4.38
N VAL A 50 -4.96 10.29 -4.75
CA VAL A 50 -4.94 11.63 -5.37
C VAL A 50 -6.07 12.45 -4.76
N GLY A 51 -5.76 13.17 -3.68
CA GLY A 51 -6.71 13.82 -2.76
C GLY A 51 -7.49 12.83 -1.89
N GLU A 52 -7.99 11.76 -2.48
CA GLU A 52 -8.63 10.60 -1.84
C GLU A 52 -8.10 9.29 -2.44
N VAL A 53 -8.38 8.15 -1.81
CA VAL A 53 -8.05 6.84 -2.38
C VAL A 53 -8.73 6.67 -3.74
N LEU A 54 -7.99 6.18 -4.73
CA LEU A 54 -8.53 5.96 -6.07
C LEU A 54 -9.49 4.76 -6.09
N ASP A 55 -10.29 4.64 -7.17
CA ASP A 55 -11.23 3.51 -7.38
C ASP A 55 -10.55 2.23 -7.86
N PHE A 56 -9.23 2.14 -7.71
CA PHE A 56 -8.49 0.91 -7.94
C PHE A 56 -7.34 0.76 -6.95
N VAL A 57 -6.93 -0.48 -6.75
CA VAL A 57 -5.78 -0.88 -5.95
C VAL A 57 -4.93 -1.88 -6.74
N TYR A 58 -3.67 -2.01 -6.34
CA TYR A 58 -2.83 -3.11 -6.79
C TYR A 58 -2.79 -4.19 -5.71
N LEU A 59 -3.06 -5.43 -6.11
CA LEU A 59 -2.78 -6.61 -5.31
C LEU A 59 -1.43 -7.16 -5.76
N LYS A 60 -0.43 -7.04 -4.89
CA LYS A 60 0.92 -7.54 -5.15
C LYS A 60 1.09 -8.88 -4.45
N TYR A 61 1.38 -9.91 -5.24
CA TYR A 61 1.64 -11.25 -4.72
C TYR A 61 3.14 -11.48 -4.64
N ARG A 62 3.60 -12.12 -3.57
CA ARG A 62 5.03 -12.47 -3.38
C ARG A 62 5.14 -13.82 -2.72
N ASN A 63 6.21 -14.54 -2.98
CA ASN A 63 6.54 -15.71 -2.18
C ASN A 63 6.68 -15.30 -0.71
N ILE A 64 6.12 -16.09 0.21
CA ILE A 64 6.11 -15.80 1.64
C ILE A 64 7.53 -15.68 2.22
N SER A 65 8.47 -16.43 1.65
CA SER A 65 9.91 -16.35 1.97
C SER A 65 10.55 -15.01 1.60
N GLU A 66 9.90 -14.20 0.76
CA GLU A 66 10.37 -12.90 0.28
C GLU A 66 9.46 -11.73 0.72
N ARG A 67 8.56 -11.95 1.69
CA ARG A 67 7.50 -10.99 2.06
C ARG A 67 7.98 -9.58 2.45
N PHE A 68 9.25 -9.42 2.85
CA PHE A 68 9.84 -8.13 3.21
C PHE A 68 10.68 -7.49 2.10
N LYS A 69 10.93 -8.21 1.00
CA LYS A 69 11.66 -7.72 -0.17
C LYS A 69 10.75 -6.86 -1.04
N ASN A 70 11.29 -6.22 -2.09
CA ASN A 70 10.50 -5.54 -3.12
C ASN A 70 10.16 -6.45 -4.34
N THR A 71 10.40 -7.75 -4.26
CA THR A 71 10.05 -8.71 -5.31
C THR A 71 8.54 -8.90 -5.40
N THR A 72 8.03 -9.27 -6.56
CA THR A 72 6.60 -9.51 -6.77
C THR A 72 6.50 -10.60 -7.82
N VAL A 73 5.69 -11.64 -7.60
CA VAL A 73 5.49 -12.70 -8.60
C VAL A 73 4.41 -12.32 -9.61
N ASP A 74 3.40 -11.60 -9.15
CA ASP A 74 2.31 -11.08 -9.99
C ASP A 74 1.71 -9.82 -9.35
N THR A 75 1.22 -8.90 -10.19
CA THR A 75 0.44 -7.73 -9.75
C THR A 75 -0.87 -7.65 -10.50
N LYS A 76 -1.97 -7.71 -9.74
CA LYS A 76 -3.33 -7.55 -10.27
C LYS A 76 -3.88 -6.17 -9.91
N ILE A 77 -4.74 -5.63 -10.76
CA ILE A 77 -5.55 -4.45 -10.45
C ILE A 77 -6.96 -4.90 -10.09
N LYS A 78 -7.50 -4.33 -9.01
CA LYS A 78 -8.86 -4.55 -8.56
C LYS A 78 -9.52 -3.23 -8.23
N LYS A 79 -10.86 -3.18 -8.28
CA LYS A 79 -11.58 -2.01 -7.77
C LYS A 79 -11.41 -1.93 -6.27
N THR A 80 -11.29 -0.71 -5.75
CA THR A 80 -11.12 -0.49 -4.30
C THR A 80 -12.29 -1.07 -3.50
N SER A 81 -13.52 -0.94 -4.03
CA SER A 81 -14.75 -1.50 -3.44
C SER A 81 -14.84 -3.03 -3.49
N GLU A 82 -14.03 -3.70 -4.30
CA GLU A 82 -13.94 -5.17 -4.27
C GLU A 82 -13.03 -5.67 -3.13
N ILE A 83 -12.17 -4.80 -2.59
CA ILE A 83 -11.11 -5.16 -1.61
C ILE A 83 -11.37 -4.58 -0.22
N PHE A 84 -12.03 -3.43 -0.15
CA PHE A 84 -12.34 -2.73 1.08
C PHE A 84 -13.83 -2.46 1.21
N THR A 85 -14.32 -2.52 2.44
CA THR A 85 -15.66 -2.06 2.80
C THR A 85 -15.75 -0.53 2.75
N ASP A 86 -16.95 0.02 2.62
CA ASP A 86 -17.16 1.48 2.68
C ASP A 86 -16.62 2.10 3.98
N GLY A 87 -16.69 1.37 5.09
CA GLY A 87 -16.13 1.79 6.38
C GLY A 87 -14.60 1.89 6.33
N GLU A 88 -13.93 0.91 5.75
CA GLU A 88 -12.48 0.90 5.56
C GLU A 88 -12.02 2.01 4.60
N ILE A 89 -12.74 2.22 3.49
CA ILE A 89 -12.46 3.31 2.54
C ILE A 89 -12.56 4.67 3.25
N LYS A 90 -13.59 4.87 4.09
CA LYS A 90 -13.73 6.09 4.89
C LYS A 90 -12.57 6.27 5.86
N LEU A 91 -12.11 5.20 6.52
CA LEU A 91 -10.95 5.24 7.42
C LEU A 91 -9.66 5.57 6.68
N LEU A 92 -9.41 4.96 5.51
CA LEU A 92 -8.25 5.26 4.66
C LEU A 92 -8.24 6.73 4.24
N ASN A 93 -9.38 7.26 3.78
CA ASN A 93 -9.51 8.68 3.42
C ASN A 93 -9.32 9.62 4.61
N ALA A 94 -9.87 9.28 5.77
CA ALA A 94 -9.68 10.06 7.00
C ALA A 94 -8.19 10.09 7.41
N TYR A 95 -7.51 8.95 7.31
CA TYR A 95 -6.08 8.84 7.56
C TYR A 95 -5.24 9.70 6.60
N CYS A 96 -5.48 9.61 5.29
CA CYS A 96 -4.81 10.45 4.30
C CYS A 96 -5.02 11.94 4.57
N LYS A 97 -6.26 12.35 4.91
CA LYS A 97 -6.59 13.73 5.25
C LYS A 97 -5.83 14.21 6.49
N GLN A 98 -5.72 13.38 7.53
CA GLN A 98 -4.99 13.71 8.75
C GLN A 98 -3.49 13.88 8.49
N LEU A 99 -2.91 13.06 7.62
CA LEU A 99 -1.52 13.17 7.18
C LEU A 99 -1.27 14.27 6.14
N LYS A 100 -2.33 14.89 5.60
CA LYS A 100 -2.27 15.81 4.45
C LYS A 100 -1.61 15.15 3.23
N LEU A 101 -1.89 13.88 2.99
CA LEU A 101 -1.41 13.15 1.82
C LEU A 101 -2.30 13.47 0.61
N GLU A 102 -1.89 14.45 -0.18
CA GLU A 102 -2.60 14.87 -1.40
C GLU A 102 -2.27 14.00 -2.62
N TYR A 103 -1.08 13.40 -2.65
CA TYR A 103 -0.64 12.44 -3.65
C TYR A 103 0.29 11.43 -3.01
N GLY A 104 0.08 10.15 -3.30
CA GLY A 104 0.93 9.08 -2.76
C GLY A 104 0.34 7.70 -2.94
N GLU A 105 0.95 6.73 -2.29
CA GLU A 105 0.46 5.35 -2.22
C GLU A 105 0.58 4.86 -0.76
N LEU A 106 -0.44 4.15 -0.29
CA LEU A 106 -0.41 3.43 0.98
C LEU A 106 -0.10 1.97 0.73
N ASP A 107 0.75 1.36 1.57
CA ASP A 107 0.85 -0.09 1.67
C ASP A 107 -0.03 -0.57 2.80
N VAL A 108 -1.00 -1.42 2.45
CA VAL A 108 -2.00 -1.94 3.36
C VAL A 108 -1.94 -3.46 3.38
N LEU A 109 -1.96 -4.02 4.59
CA LEU A 109 -2.08 -5.46 4.81
C LEU A 109 -3.43 -5.77 5.45
N ARG A 110 -4.02 -6.91 5.10
CA ARG A 110 -5.23 -7.44 5.76
C ARG A 110 -4.84 -8.67 6.55
N ASP A 111 -5.13 -8.66 7.84
CA ASP A 111 -4.83 -9.79 8.72
C ASP A 111 -5.86 -10.91 8.54
N LYS A 112 -5.40 -12.14 8.30
CA LYS A 112 -6.24 -13.30 8.03
C LYS A 112 -7.05 -13.76 9.24
N HIS A 113 -6.62 -13.47 10.47
CA HIS A 113 -7.28 -13.96 11.68
C HIS A 113 -8.42 -13.06 12.15
N ASN A 114 -8.24 -11.75 12.06
CA ASN A 114 -9.24 -10.78 12.53
C ASN A 114 -9.85 -9.91 11.43
N ASN A 115 -9.40 -10.07 10.18
CA ASN A 115 -9.86 -9.36 9.00
C ASN A 115 -9.64 -7.84 9.03
N LYS A 116 -8.89 -7.30 10.00
CA LYS A 116 -8.57 -5.86 10.07
C LYS A 116 -7.50 -5.50 9.05
N ILE A 117 -7.54 -4.24 8.60
CA ILE A 117 -6.53 -3.66 7.73
C ILE A 117 -5.52 -2.84 8.53
N TYR A 118 -4.26 -2.88 8.10
CA TYR A 118 -3.14 -2.18 8.71
C TYR A 118 -2.37 -1.45 7.62
N ILE A 119 -2.22 -0.13 7.78
CA ILE A 119 -1.33 0.66 6.93
C ILE A 119 0.09 0.47 7.48
N VAL A 120 0.97 -0.11 6.66
CA VAL A 120 2.34 -0.45 7.06
C VAL A 120 3.39 0.49 6.46
N ASP A 121 3.04 1.22 5.40
CA ASP A 121 3.88 2.25 4.80
C ASP A 121 3.04 3.34 4.13
N VAL A 122 3.59 4.56 4.07
CA VAL A 122 3.00 5.72 3.39
C VAL A 122 4.06 6.36 2.52
N ASN A 123 3.90 6.29 1.21
CA ASN A 123 4.86 6.84 0.26
C ASN A 123 4.27 8.05 -0.49
N ASN A 124 4.82 9.24 -0.23
CA ASN A 124 4.43 10.50 -0.89
C ASN A 124 5.23 10.80 -2.18
N THR A 125 6.23 9.98 -2.50
CA THR A 125 6.97 10.00 -3.76
C THR A 125 6.91 8.62 -4.43
N PRO A 126 5.70 8.10 -4.73
CA PRO A 126 5.56 6.75 -5.21
C PRO A 126 6.19 6.57 -6.60
N TYR A 127 6.83 5.43 -6.78
CA TYR A 127 7.25 4.93 -8.08
C TYR A 127 6.30 3.81 -8.49
N GLY A 128 5.71 3.93 -9.68
CA GLY A 128 4.76 2.93 -10.15
C GLY A 128 4.46 3.03 -11.64
N PRO A 129 3.67 2.08 -12.17
CA PRO A 129 2.99 1.00 -11.44
C PRO A 129 3.94 -0.06 -10.85
N PRO A 130 3.51 -0.89 -9.87
CA PRO A 130 4.36 -1.91 -9.25
C PRO A 130 4.96 -2.90 -10.25
N ALA A 131 6.06 -3.55 -9.87
CA ALA A 131 6.70 -4.60 -10.67
C ALA A 131 5.69 -5.70 -11.07
N ASN A 132 5.88 -6.27 -12.26
CA ASN A 132 5.02 -7.31 -12.84
C ASN A 132 3.55 -6.88 -13.03
N THR A 133 3.28 -5.58 -13.08
CA THR A 133 2.02 -5.07 -13.63
C THR A 133 2.01 -5.22 -15.16
N SER A 134 0.98 -5.84 -15.72
CA SER A 134 0.85 -5.99 -17.18
C SER A 134 0.83 -4.62 -17.88
N LYS A 135 1.31 -4.55 -19.13
CA LYS A 135 1.33 -3.29 -19.91
C LYS A 135 -0.05 -2.62 -19.98
N GLN A 136 -1.11 -3.41 -20.15
CA GLN A 136 -2.49 -2.90 -20.18
C GLN A 136 -2.89 -2.29 -18.85
N ASN A 137 -2.63 -2.99 -17.74
CA ASN A 137 -2.90 -2.50 -16.40
C ASN A 137 -2.07 -1.26 -16.06
N SER A 138 -0.83 -1.19 -16.53
CA SER A 138 0.02 -0.03 -16.34
C SER A 138 -0.52 1.20 -17.05
N ILE A 139 -0.97 1.05 -18.31
CA ILE A 139 -1.62 2.14 -19.05
C ILE A 139 -2.92 2.57 -18.36
N PHE A 140 -3.73 1.62 -17.88
CA PHE A 140 -4.95 1.91 -17.14
C PHE A 140 -4.66 2.74 -15.88
N ALA A 141 -3.73 2.28 -15.03
CA ALA A 141 -3.42 2.95 -13.78
C ALA A 141 -2.90 4.38 -13.98
N ILE A 142 -1.97 4.58 -14.91
CA ILE A 142 -1.45 5.90 -15.23
C ILE A 142 -2.54 6.83 -15.77
N ARG A 143 -3.49 6.32 -16.56
CA ARG A 143 -4.63 7.10 -17.05
C ARG A 143 -5.55 7.54 -15.91
N GLU A 144 -5.88 6.65 -14.98
CA GLU A 144 -6.75 6.98 -13.85
C GLU A 144 -6.09 7.98 -12.89
N ILE A 145 -4.80 7.79 -12.58
CA ILE A 145 -4.01 8.75 -11.80
C ILE A 145 -3.99 10.12 -12.50
N SER A 146 -3.67 10.16 -13.80
CA SER A 146 -3.64 11.40 -14.59
C SER A 146 -5.01 12.12 -14.60
N LYS A 147 -6.10 11.36 -14.75
CA LYS A 147 -7.47 11.90 -14.74
C LYS A 147 -7.80 12.57 -13.40
N CYS A 148 -7.41 11.97 -12.28
CA CYS A 148 -7.60 12.57 -10.97
C CYS A 148 -6.70 13.79 -10.74
N LEU A 149 -5.43 13.72 -11.10
CA LEU A 149 -4.49 14.85 -10.97
C LEU A 149 -4.96 16.09 -11.75
N LYS A 150 -5.55 15.91 -12.94
CA LYS A 150 -6.09 17.01 -13.74
C LYS A 150 -7.16 17.83 -13.01
N LYS A 151 -7.88 17.27 -12.02
CA LYS A 151 -8.86 18.02 -11.22
C LYS A 151 -8.20 19.13 -10.40
N TYR A 152 -6.92 18.96 -10.06
CA TYR A 152 -6.11 19.93 -9.31
C TYR A 152 -5.31 20.87 -10.21
N SER A 153 -5.43 20.74 -11.54
CA SER A 153 -4.79 21.65 -12.49
C SER A 153 -5.41 23.06 -12.41
N PRO A 154 -4.61 24.14 -12.38
CA PRO A 154 -5.11 25.52 -12.29
C PRO A 154 -6.12 25.89 -13.39
N THR A 155 -6.01 25.29 -14.57
CA THR A 155 -6.91 25.53 -15.71
C THR A 155 -8.35 25.06 -15.49
N ASN A 156 -8.61 24.16 -14.54
CA ASN A 156 -9.96 23.68 -14.21
C ASN A 156 -10.66 24.47 -13.10
N GLN A 157 -9.92 25.26 -12.29
CA GLN A 157 -10.51 26.08 -11.23
C GLN A 157 -11.20 27.36 -11.76
N ALA A 158 -10.90 27.75 -13.00
CA ALA A 158 -11.51 28.92 -13.65
C ALA A 158 -12.94 28.69 -14.18
N LYS A 159 -13.48 27.46 -14.08
CA LYS A 159 -14.84 27.11 -14.56
C LYS A 159 -15.86 26.83 -13.45
N GLN A 160 -15.49 27.07 -12.19
CA GLN A 160 -16.37 26.85 -11.02
C GLN A 160 -16.69 28.13 -10.23
N LYS A 161 -16.59 29.30 -10.88
CA LYS A 161 -17.12 30.56 -10.33
C LYS A 161 -18.24 31.09 -11.20
#